data_AF-A0A9W8CV31-F1
#
_entry.id   AF-A0A9W8CV31-F1
#
_cell.length_a   1.000
_cell.length_b   1.000
_cell.length_c   1.000
_cell.angle_alpha   90.00
_cell.angle_beta   90.00
_cell.angle_gamma   90.00
#
_symmetry.space_group_name_H-M   'P 1'
#
loop_
_entity.id
_entity.type
_entity.pdbx_description
1 polymer ?
#
loop_
_entity_poly.entity_id
_entity_poly.type
_entity_poly.pdbx_seq_one_letter_code
_entity_poly.pdbx_strand_id
1 'polypeptide(L)'
;MPHDDSLTIRCGIRKLPGYENNLDAYAVSESENVDVATSLNLVDDVGGADAVRRVVIELNYVSNPFPGFKAVIDRLGEVACNWEKVQTLDVEMRPDIGHSNSHHASVADHATDIIEVGDALAMMFSEASKLKLSGTCVNPIATALYGRLSGWYTDQLQELCSIYPVVLAHDRPFTQLRNVSIQGEGIPGYQPPHMATGSLESLTLDGFYNYHSWASFAPDGDSRIVEFPKLTGLSV
;
A
#
# COMPACT_ATOMS: atom_id res chain seq x y z
N MET A 1 -22.88 7.98 7.72
CA MET A 1 -21.48 8.18 7.31
C MET A 1 -21.32 9.66 7.01
N PRO A 2 -20.43 10.39 7.69
CA PRO A 2 -20.17 11.78 7.34
C PRO A 2 -19.55 11.81 5.95
N HIS A 3 -19.99 12.73 5.09
CA HIS A 3 -19.30 13.04 3.85
C HIS A 3 -17.93 13.60 4.22
N ASP A 4 -16.89 12.88 3.83
CA ASP A 4 -15.52 13.34 3.95
C ASP A 4 -15.31 14.42 2.88
N ASP A 5 -15.42 15.69 3.26
CA ASP A 5 -15.24 16.85 2.37
C ASP A 5 -13.77 17.05 1.96
N SER A 6 -12.91 16.05 2.17
CA SER A 6 -11.51 16.11 1.74
C SER A 6 -11.36 15.96 0.22
N LEU A 7 -10.58 16.87 -0.36
CA LEU A 7 -10.16 16.75 -1.75
C LEU A 7 -9.30 15.48 -1.90
N THR A 8 -9.75 14.59 -2.78
CA THR A 8 -9.12 13.31 -3.08
C THR A 8 -8.53 13.33 -4.49
N ILE A 9 -7.24 13.04 -4.62
CA ILE A 9 -6.65 12.73 -5.92
C ILE A 9 -6.77 11.24 -6.17
N ARG A 10 -7.30 10.88 -7.34
CA ARG A 10 -7.24 9.50 -7.85
C ARG A 10 -6.30 9.47 -9.04
N CYS A 11 -5.22 8.70 -8.92
CA CYS A 11 -4.31 8.40 -10.01
C CYS A 11 -4.58 6.96 -10.46
N GLY A 12 -5.18 6.79 -11.63
CA GLY A 12 -5.49 5.48 -12.19
C GLY A 12 -4.74 5.25 -13.49
N ILE A 13 -4.07 4.11 -13.64
CA ILE A 13 -3.58 3.68 -14.96
C ILE A 13 -4.62 2.76 -15.58
N ARG A 14 -5.14 3.19 -16.75
CA ARG A 14 -6.09 2.39 -17.53
C ARG A 14 -5.39 1.86 -18.78
N LYS A 15 -5.58 0.57 -19.04
CA LYS A 15 -5.26 -0.01 -20.35
C LYS A 15 -6.20 0.62 -21.37
N LEU A 16 -5.66 1.28 -22.39
CA LEU A 16 -6.47 1.77 -23.50
C LEU A 16 -7.12 0.58 -24.22
N PRO A 17 -8.43 0.62 -24.53
CA PRO A 17 -9.06 -0.41 -25.33
C PRO A 17 -8.50 -0.34 -26.75
N GLY A 18 -7.70 -1.33 -27.18
CA GLY A 18 -7.16 -1.35 -28.54
C GLY A 18 -6.07 -2.36 -28.89
N TYR A 19 -5.44 -3.04 -27.93
CA TYR A 19 -4.42 -4.08 -28.22
C TYR A 19 -4.93 -5.47 -27.84
N GLU A 20 -5.85 -6.00 -28.65
CA GLU A 20 -6.15 -7.43 -28.70
C GLU A 20 -5.60 -7.99 -30.03
N ASN A 21 -4.83 -9.07 -29.91
CA ASN A 21 -4.32 -9.93 -30.98
C ASN A 21 -3.01 -9.48 -31.68
N ASN A 22 -1.87 -9.77 -31.05
CA ASN A 22 -0.75 -10.41 -31.76
C ASN A 22 0.21 -11.04 -30.74
N LEU A 23 0.23 -12.37 -30.71
CA LEU A 23 1.09 -13.19 -29.84
C LEU A 23 2.57 -13.21 -30.25
N ASP A 24 2.96 -12.47 -31.29
CA ASP A 24 4.33 -12.46 -31.84
C ASP A 24 5.11 -11.14 -31.61
N ALA A 25 4.60 -10.22 -30.79
CA ALA A 25 5.27 -8.95 -30.49
C ALA A 25 5.97 -8.93 -29.10
N TYR A 26 6.60 -10.04 -28.70
CA TYR A 26 7.47 -10.07 -27.53
C TYR A 26 8.85 -9.50 -27.88
N ALA A 27 8.96 -8.17 -28.00
CA ALA A 27 10.18 -7.36 -27.82
C ALA A 27 10.09 -5.99 -28.54
N VAL A 28 9.02 -5.21 -28.36
CA VAL A 28 9.04 -3.80 -28.80
C VAL A 28 8.27 -2.91 -27.80
N SER A 29 9.03 -1.99 -27.19
CA SER A 29 8.65 -0.78 -26.44
C SER A 29 7.73 -0.89 -25.21
N GLU A 30 8.31 -1.19 -24.05
CA GLU A 30 7.71 -0.91 -22.72
C GLU A 30 7.72 0.60 -22.34
N SER A 31 7.92 1.52 -23.31
CA SER A 31 8.07 2.95 -23.03
C SER A 31 7.06 3.88 -23.72
N GLU A 32 5.98 3.39 -24.32
CA GLU A 32 5.02 4.26 -25.02
C GLU A 32 3.60 4.19 -24.43
N ASN A 33 3.23 5.28 -23.75
CA ASN A 33 1.90 5.71 -23.31
C ASN A 33 1.21 4.91 -22.21
N VAL A 34 1.72 5.06 -20.99
CA VAL A 34 0.92 4.88 -19.77
C VAL A 34 0.01 6.10 -19.60
N ASP A 35 -1.28 5.98 -19.92
CA ASP A 35 -2.25 7.06 -19.69
C ASP A 35 -2.68 7.07 -18.21
N VAL A 36 -2.22 8.09 -17.48
CA VAL A 36 -2.57 8.30 -16.07
C VAL A 36 -3.85 9.15 -16.03
N ALA A 37 -4.99 8.49 -15.91
CA ALA A 37 -6.25 9.16 -15.64
C ALA A 37 -6.19 9.75 -14.23
N THR A 38 -6.08 11.07 -14.13
CA THR A 38 -5.93 11.75 -12.84
C THR A 38 -6.82 12.97 -12.68
N SER A 39 -7.44 13.10 -11.50
CA SER A 39 -8.09 14.36 -11.10
C SER A 39 -7.08 15.47 -10.77
N LEU A 40 -5.79 15.18 -10.88
CA LEU A 40 -4.71 16.11 -10.56
C LEU A 40 -4.72 17.37 -11.44
N ASN A 41 -5.14 17.29 -12.71
CA ASN A 41 -5.22 18.49 -13.57
C ASN A 41 -6.10 19.57 -12.95
N LEU A 42 -7.23 19.19 -12.35
CA LEU A 42 -8.11 20.12 -11.65
C LEU A 42 -7.44 20.72 -10.41
N VAL A 43 -6.62 19.94 -9.70
CA VAL A 43 -5.87 20.40 -8.53
C VAL A 43 -4.78 21.38 -8.93
N ASP A 44 -4.09 21.12 -10.03
CA ASP A 44 -3.07 21.99 -10.62
C ASP A 44 -3.68 23.32 -11.08
N ASP A 45 -4.74 23.25 -11.90
CA ASP A 45 -5.44 24.42 -12.46
C ASP A 45 -5.94 25.40 -11.40
N VAL A 46 -6.33 24.92 -10.22
CA VAL A 46 -6.84 25.75 -9.11
C VAL A 46 -5.81 25.99 -8.00
N GLY A 47 -4.57 25.49 -8.13
CA GLY A 47 -3.55 25.58 -7.09
C GLY A 47 -3.94 24.88 -5.77
N GLY A 48 -4.75 23.83 -5.86
CA GLY A 48 -5.42 23.17 -4.74
C GLY A 48 -4.59 22.11 -4.00
N ALA A 49 -3.29 21.97 -4.29
CA ALA A 49 -2.45 20.91 -3.70
C ALA A 49 -2.52 20.92 -2.16
N ASP A 50 -2.51 22.12 -1.57
CA ASP A 50 -2.64 22.37 -0.13
C ASP A 50 -3.99 21.98 0.49
N ALA A 51 -5.01 21.71 -0.33
CA ALA A 51 -6.33 21.26 0.13
C ALA A 51 -6.47 19.73 0.10
N VAL A 52 -5.57 19.02 -0.58
CA VAL A 52 -5.62 17.56 -0.66
C VAL A 52 -5.28 16.94 0.69
N ARG A 53 -6.11 15.99 1.14
CA ARG A 53 -5.87 15.19 2.36
C ARG A 53 -5.75 13.70 2.09
N ARG A 54 -6.19 13.28 0.91
CA ARG A 54 -6.18 11.87 0.51
C ARG A 54 -5.67 11.73 -0.92
N VAL A 55 -4.80 10.75 -1.12
CA VAL A 55 -4.38 10.30 -2.43
C VAL A 55 -4.71 8.82 -2.58
N VAL A 56 -5.25 8.46 -3.73
CA VAL A 56 -5.57 7.10 -4.13
C VAL A 56 -4.78 6.80 -5.39
N ILE A 57 -3.97 5.74 -5.36
CA ILE A 57 -3.17 5.24 -6.47
C ILE A 57 -3.73 3.88 -6.87
N GLU A 58 -4.34 3.79 -8.04
CA GLU A 58 -4.93 2.57 -8.60
C GLU A 58 -4.11 2.11 -9.81
N LEU A 59 -3.45 0.96 -9.69
CA LEU A 59 -2.61 0.42 -10.76
C LEU A 59 -3.16 -0.87 -11.31
N ASN A 60 -3.51 -0.84 -12.59
CA ASN A 60 -3.77 -2.04 -13.38
C ASN A 60 -2.52 -2.37 -14.20
N TYR A 61 -1.94 -3.55 -14.03
CA TYR A 61 -0.70 -3.96 -14.70
C TYR A 61 -0.76 -5.41 -15.17
N VAL A 62 0.04 -5.74 -16.18
CA VAL A 62 0.12 -7.12 -16.70
C VAL A 62 1.21 -7.89 -15.96
N SER A 63 2.45 -7.41 -16.03
CA SER A 63 3.63 -8.07 -15.48
C SER A 63 4.35 -7.23 -14.42
N ASN A 64 4.63 -5.96 -14.74
CA ASN A 64 5.41 -5.06 -13.89
C ASN A 64 4.61 -3.79 -13.51
N PRO A 65 4.36 -3.53 -12.21
CA PRO A 65 3.64 -2.34 -11.76
C PRO A 65 4.49 -1.06 -11.72
N PHE A 66 5.82 -1.17 -11.71
CA PHE A 66 6.72 -0.05 -11.40
C PHE A 66 6.77 1.07 -12.44
N PRO A 67 6.73 0.80 -13.77
CA PRO A 67 6.59 1.88 -14.75
C PRO A 67 5.34 2.74 -14.49
N GLY A 68 4.25 2.11 -14.04
CA GLY A 68 3.04 2.82 -13.67
C GLY A 68 3.19 3.67 -12.41
N PHE A 69 3.82 3.14 -11.37
CA PHE A 69 4.15 3.93 -10.18
C PHE A 69 5.05 5.12 -10.51
N LYS A 70 6.10 4.93 -11.32
CA LYS A 70 7.02 6.00 -11.72
C LYS A 70 6.26 7.12 -12.46
N ALA A 71 5.39 6.77 -13.41
CA ALA A 71 4.55 7.75 -14.11
C ALA A 71 3.61 8.52 -13.15
N VAL A 72 3.03 7.84 -12.15
CA VAL A 72 2.17 8.49 -11.13
C VAL A 72 2.98 9.44 -10.24
N ILE A 73 4.16 9.01 -9.79
CA ILE A 73 5.07 9.82 -8.96
C ILE A 73 5.53 11.05 -9.75
N ASP A 74 5.99 10.89 -10.98
CA ASP A 74 6.43 11.99 -11.83
C ASP A 74 5.30 13.00 -12.03
N ARG A 75 4.09 12.52 -12.35
CA ARG A 75 2.93 13.39 -12.56
C ARG A 75 2.50 14.14 -11.29
N LEU A 76 2.55 13.50 -10.13
CA LEU A 76 2.30 14.16 -8.84
C LEU A 76 3.38 15.21 -8.52
N GLY A 77 4.64 14.89 -8.82
CA GLY A 77 5.80 15.76 -8.62
C GLY A 77 5.81 17.02 -9.48
N GLU A 78 5.18 16.98 -10.66
CA GLU A 78 4.98 18.15 -11.53
C GLU A 78 4.09 19.23 -10.88
N VAL A 79 3.14 18.83 -10.04
CA VAL A 79 2.20 19.76 -9.37
C VAL A 79 2.72 20.22 -8.02
N ALA A 80 3.24 19.30 -7.22
CA ALA A 80 3.85 19.61 -5.93
C ALA A 80 4.96 18.62 -5.61
N CYS A 81 6.13 19.14 -5.21
CA CYS A 81 7.26 18.29 -4.83
C CYS A 81 6.97 17.46 -3.57
N ASN A 82 6.22 18.04 -2.63
CA ASN A 82 5.77 17.39 -1.39
C ASN A 82 4.28 17.63 -1.19
N TRP A 83 3.59 16.63 -0.64
CA TRP A 83 2.16 16.65 -0.36
C TRP A 83 1.90 16.63 1.15
N GLU A 84 2.45 17.63 1.85
CA GLU A 84 2.55 17.68 3.32
C GLU A 84 1.22 17.60 4.07
N LYS A 85 0.09 17.84 3.41
CA LYS A 85 -1.22 17.75 4.07
C LYS A 85 -1.95 16.44 3.79
N VAL A 86 -1.39 15.56 2.97
CA VAL A 86 -1.96 14.25 2.70
C VAL A 86 -1.78 13.36 3.92
N GLN A 87 -2.89 13.04 4.56
CA GLN A 87 -2.94 12.18 5.73
C GLN A 87 -3.29 10.73 5.38
N THR A 88 -3.96 10.52 4.25
CA THR A 88 -4.39 9.18 3.79
C THR A 88 -3.77 8.86 2.44
N LEU A 89 -3.02 7.76 2.39
CA LEU A 89 -2.54 7.17 1.16
C LEU A 89 -3.19 5.80 0.96
N ASP A 90 -3.90 5.66 -0.15
CA ASP A 90 -4.60 4.46 -0.57
C ASP A 90 -3.91 3.94 -1.83
N VAL A 91 -3.40 2.71 -1.77
CA VAL A 91 -2.67 2.07 -2.87
C VAL A 91 -3.36 0.77 -3.21
N GLU A 92 -3.75 0.64 -4.46
CA GLU A 92 -4.42 -0.53 -4.98
C GLU A 92 -3.67 -1.10 -6.20
N MET A 93 -3.27 -2.36 -6.10
CA MET A 93 -2.54 -3.06 -7.15
C MET A 93 -3.37 -4.20 -7.72
N ARG A 94 -3.77 -4.08 -9.00
CA ARG A 94 -4.63 -5.05 -9.70
C ARG A 94 -3.88 -5.66 -10.91
N PRO A 95 -3.32 -6.87 -10.78
CA PRO A 95 -2.82 -7.58 -11.96
C PRO A 95 -3.98 -7.93 -12.92
N ASP A 96 -3.74 -7.85 -14.23
CA ASP A 96 -4.67 -8.25 -15.28
C ASP A 96 -4.91 -9.78 -15.19
N ILE A 97 -6.18 -10.18 -15.08
CA ILE A 97 -6.64 -11.54 -14.75
C ILE A 97 -6.17 -12.56 -15.80
N GLY A 98 -5.89 -12.13 -17.03
CA GLY A 98 -5.35 -13.02 -18.08
C GLY A 98 -3.93 -13.54 -17.81
N HIS A 99 -3.19 -12.92 -16.87
CA HIS A 99 -1.79 -13.24 -16.56
C HIS A 99 -1.55 -13.57 -15.08
N SER A 100 -2.60 -13.63 -14.26
CA SER A 100 -2.50 -13.91 -12.82
C SER A 100 -1.97 -15.33 -12.51
N ASN A 101 -2.08 -16.26 -13.47
CA ASN A 101 -1.75 -17.68 -13.25
C ASN A 101 -0.30 -18.06 -13.64
N SER A 102 0.50 -17.15 -14.18
CA SER A 102 1.86 -17.45 -14.68
C SER A 102 2.98 -16.61 -14.05
N HIS A 103 2.67 -15.62 -13.22
CA HIS A 103 3.67 -14.72 -12.65
C HIS A 103 4.20 -15.20 -11.30
N HIS A 104 5.14 -16.14 -11.34
CA HIS A 104 6.20 -16.23 -10.34
C HIS A 104 7.21 -15.09 -10.54
N ALA A 105 6.75 -13.83 -10.54
CA ALA A 105 7.66 -12.70 -10.61
C ALA A 105 8.50 -12.70 -9.32
N SER A 106 9.81 -12.81 -9.47
CA SER A 106 10.73 -12.85 -8.34
C SER A 106 10.82 -11.48 -7.70
N VAL A 107 10.60 -11.40 -6.37
CA VAL A 107 10.82 -10.16 -5.61
C VAL A 107 12.25 -9.66 -5.76
N ALA A 108 13.22 -10.56 -5.95
CA ALA A 108 14.63 -10.20 -6.14
C ALA A 108 14.87 -9.39 -7.44
N ASP A 109 14.15 -9.71 -8.51
CA ASP A 109 14.29 -9.02 -9.81
C ASP A 109 13.76 -7.59 -9.74
N HIS A 110 12.92 -7.29 -8.76
CA HIS A 110 12.28 -5.99 -8.55
C HIS A 110 12.76 -5.26 -7.29
N ALA A 111 13.78 -5.76 -6.61
CA ALA A 111 14.20 -5.23 -5.31
C ALA A 111 14.55 -3.74 -5.36
N THR A 112 15.24 -3.30 -6.42
CA THR A 112 15.58 -1.88 -6.62
C THR A 112 14.32 -1.02 -6.83
N ASP A 113 13.41 -1.45 -7.70
CA ASP A 113 12.17 -0.70 -7.96
C ASP A 113 11.28 -0.59 -6.71
N ILE A 114 11.22 -1.66 -5.90
CA ILE A 114 10.48 -1.68 -4.62
C ILE A 114 11.01 -0.60 -3.68
N ILE A 115 12.34 -0.48 -3.57
CA ILE A 115 12.99 0.52 -2.73
C ILE A 115 12.73 1.92 -3.29
N GLU A 116 13.02 2.13 -4.58
CA GLU A 116 12.88 3.44 -5.23
C GLU A 116 11.44 3.99 -5.13
N VAL A 117 10.45 3.16 -5.50
CA VAL A 117 9.05 3.58 -5.46
C VAL A 117 8.54 3.73 -4.02
N GLY A 118 8.90 2.81 -3.13
CA GLY A 118 8.53 2.90 -1.71
C GLY A 118 9.06 4.18 -1.06
N ASP A 119 10.32 4.52 -1.31
CA ASP A 119 10.98 5.70 -0.76
C ASP A 119 10.43 6.98 -1.37
N ALA A 120 10.22 7.01 -2.70
CA ALA A 120 9.65 8.18 -3.37
C ALA A 120 8.23 8.50 -2.88
N LEU A 121 7.36 7.49 -2.74
CA LEU A 121 6.02 7.68 -2.19
C LEU A 121 6.08 8.13 -0.72
N ALA A 122 6.97 7.55 0.08
CA ALA A 122 7.14 7.93 1.49
C ALA A 122 7.61 9.38 1.66
N MET A 123 8.58 9.81 0.84
CA MET A 123 9.05 11.19 0.84
C MET A 123 7.99 12.17 0.36
N MET A 124 7.23 11.81 -0.67
CA MET A 124 6.17 12.64 -1.23
C MET A 124 5.02 12.85 -0.24
N PHE A 125 4.66 11.81 0.52
CA PHE A 125 3.55 11.80 1.48
C PHE A 125 4.01 11.67 2.93
N SER A 126 5.03 12.45 3.31
CA SER A 126 5.71 12.33 4.61
C SER A 126 4.80 12.45 5.84
N GLU A 127 3.63 13.07 5.72
CA GLU A 127 2.67 13.28 6.81
C GLU A 127 1.51 12.24 6.80
N ALA A 128 1.62 11.19 5.98
CA ALA A 128 0.59 10.16 5.93
C ALA A 128 0.50 9.43 7.28
N SER A 129 -0.71 9.41 7.84
CA SER A 129 -1.05 8.73 9.10
C SER A 129 -2.03 7.58 8.90
N LYS A 130 -2.52 7.39 7.67
CA LYS A 130 -3.44 6.31 7.29
C LYS A 130 -2.96 5.66 6.00
N LEU A 131 -2.80 4.34 6.03
CA LEU A 131 -2.48 3.53 4.87
C LEU A 131 -3.60 2.54 4.57
N LYS A 132 -4.03 2.52 3.31
CA LYS A 132 -4.97 1.53 2.79
C LYS A 132 -4.29 0.81 1.63
N LEU A 133 -4.13 -0.50 1.77
CA LEU A 133 -3.29 -1.32 0.90
C LEU A 133 -4.15 -2.46 0.36
N SER A 134 -4.53 -2.37 -0.92
CA SER A 134 -5.53 -3.24 -1.53
C SER A 134 -5.11 -3.77 -2.89
N GLY A 135 -5.91 -4.67 -3.47
CA GLY A 135 -5.63 -5.37 -4.72
C GLY A 135 -6.57 -6.56 -4.95
N THR A 136 -6.31 -7.37 -5.97
CA THR A 136 -7.25 -8.42 -6.42
C THR A 136 -6.80 -9.85 -6.15
N CYS A 137 -5.51 -10.09 -5.91
CA CYS A 137 -4.96 -11.40 -5.57
C CYS A 137 -3.60 -11.27 -4.87
N VAL A 138 -3.21 -12.24 -4.04
CA VAL A 138 -1.90 -12.28 -3.36
C VAL A 138 -0.76 -12.12 -4.37
N ASN A 139 0.07 -11.08 -4.22
CA ASN A 139 1.21 -10.81 -5.08
C ASN A 139 2.45 -10.51 -4.20
N PRO A 140 3.54 -11.30 -4.31
CA PRO A 140 4.78 -11.06 -3.57
C PRO A 140 5.38 -9.66 -3.76
N ILE A 141 5.29 -9.09 -4.96
CA ILE A 141 5.76 -7.73 -5.26
C ILE A 141 4.92 -6.70 -4.48
N ALA A 142 3.60 -6.85 -4.47
CA ALA A 142 2.71 -5.98 -3.71
C ALA A 142 3.00 -6.09 -2.21
N THR A 143 3.11 -7.31 -1.68
CA THR A 143 3.50 -7.56 -0.28
C THR A 143 4.83 -6.89 0.09
N ALA A 144 5.85 -7.01 -0.76
CA ALA A 144 7.16 -6.40 -0.51
C ALA A 144 7.10 -4.86 -0.56
N LEU A 145 6.41 -4.28 -1.54
CA LEU A 145 6.22 -2.83 -1.64
C LEU A 145 5.41 -2.26 -0.47
N TYR A 146 4.32 -2.94 -0.09
CA TYR A 146 3.47 -2.55 1.03
C TYR A 146 4.20 -2.67 2.36
N GLY A 147 5.05 -3.69 2.52
CA GLY A 147 5.98 -3.82 3.63
C GLY A 147 6.97 -2.66 3.72
N ARG A 148 7.61 -2.33 2.59
CA ARG A 148 8.55 -1.18 2.51
C ARG A 148 7.86 0.13 2.86
N LEU A 149 6.71 0.40 2.25
CA LEU A 149 5.94 1.62 2.45
C LEU A 149 5.45 1.74 3.89
N SER A 150 4.84 0.70 4.45
CA SER A 150 4.37 0.71 5.84
C SER A 150 5.52 0.89 6.83
N GLY A 151 6.69 0.32 6.52
CA GLY A 151 7.91 0.45 7.31
C GLY A 151 8.43 1.88 7.44
N TRP A 152 8.16 2.76 6.47
CA TRP A 152 8.50 4.18 6.56
C TRP A 152 7.68 4.94 7.61
N TYR A 153 6.47 4.46 7.90
CA TYR A 153 5.51 5.16 8.75
C TYR A 153 5.35 4.56 10.15
N THR A 154 6.24 3.66 10.58
CA THR A 154 6.09 2.92 11.86
C THR A 154 5.87 3.83 13.08
N ASP A 155 6.45 5.03 13.05
CA ASP A 155 6.44 5.95 14.18
C ASP A 155 5.22 6.90 14.19
N GLN A 156 4.46 7.00 13.10
CA GLN A 156 3.36 7.97 12.96
C GLN A 156 2.03 7.37 12.46
N LEU A 157 2.04 6.15 11.93
CA LEU A 157 0.86 5.52 11.36
C LEU A 157 -0.19 5.27 12.45
N GLN A 158 -1.40 5.76 12.23
CA GLN A 158 -2.56 5.63 13.13
C GLN A 158 -3.58 4.62 12.60
N GLU A 159 -3.67 4.44 11.29
CA GLU A 159 -4.58 3.49 10.64
C GLU A 159 -3.82 2.68 9.58
N LEU A 160 -3.88 1.34 9.69
CA LEU A 160 -3.36 0.41 8.69
C LEU A 160 -4.46 -0.57 8.28
N CYS A 161 -4.89 -0.49 7.04
CA CYS A 161 -5.83 -1.43 6.43
C CYS A 161 -5.14 -2.11 5.27
N SER A 162 -4.94 -3.42 5.34
CA SER A 162 -4.29 -4.20 4.29
C SER A 162 -5.01 -5.52 4.05
N ILE A 163 -5.38 -5.80 2.80
CA ILE A 163 -5.84 -7.15 2.42
C ILE A 163 -4.67 -8.10 2.16
N TYR A 164 -3.44 -7.56 2.13
CA TYR A 164 -2.23 -8.31 1.93
C TYR A 164 -1.45 -8.45 3.25
N PRO A 165 -0.67 -9.53 3.37
CA PRO A 165 0.40 -9.60 4.35
C PRO A 165 1.34 -8.40 4.21
N VAL A 166 1.65 -7.77 5.33
CA VAL A 166 2.58 -6.64 5.45
C VAL A 166 3.84 -7.19 6.13
N VAL A 167 4.92 -7.34 5.36
CA VAL A 167 6.19 -7.87 5.87
C VAL A 167 7.19 -6.72 5.96
N LEU A 168 7.52 -6.29 7.17
CA LEU A 168 8.50 -5.22 7.36
C LEU A 168 9.93 -5.73 7.13
N ALA A 169 10.77 -4.90 6.52
CA ALA A 169 12.19 -5.20 6.36
C ALA A 169 12.99 -5.10 7.67
N HIS A 170 12.43 -4.41 8.67
CA HIS A 170 13.04 -4.17 9.97
C HIS A 170 12.07 -4.51 11.07
N ASP A 171 12.60 -5.01 12.18
CA ASP A 171 11.84 -5.29 13.38
C ASP A 171 11.65 -4.00 14.19
N ARG A 172 10.84 -3.08 13.66
CA ARG A 172 10.42 -1.88 14.39
C ARG A 172 8.93 -1.95 14.65
N PRO A 173 8.48 -1.80 15.91
CA PRO A 173 7.06 -1.84 16.22
C PRO A 173 6.37 -0.57 15.75
N PHE A 174 5.13 -0.71 15.28
CA PHE A 174 4.25 0.43 15.12
C PHE A 174 3.85 1.00 16.49
N THR A 175 4.16 2.27 16.75
CA THR A 175 3.96 2.86 18.09
C THR A 175 2.68 3.68 18.24
N GLN A 176 2.10 4.16 17.13
CA GLN A 176 0.95 5.08 17.13
C GLN A 176 -0.35 4.47 16.55
N LEU A 177 -0.33 3.20 16.15
CA LEU A 177 -1.50 2.56 15.55
C LEU A 177 -2.69 2.54 16.50
N ARG A 178 -3.84 2.95 15.98
CA ARG A 178 -5.13 2.93 16.68
C ARG A 178 -6.08 1.94 16.03
N ASN A 179 -6.11 1.91 14.69
CA ASN A 179 -7.02 1.08 13.92
C ASN A 179 -6.21 0.19 12.97
N VAL A 180 -6.36 -1.12 13.12
CA VAL A 180 -5.65 -2.11 12.30
C VAL A 180 -6.63 -3.11 11.71
N SER A 181 -6.52 -3.33 10.40
CA SER A 181 -7.19 -4.42 9.70
C SER A 181 -6.20 -5.05 8.74
N ILE A 182 -5.78 -6.29 9.00
CA ILE A 182 -4.86 -7.03 8.13
C ILE A 182 -5.50 -8.37 7.79
N GLN A 183 -5.45 -8.75 6.52
CA GLN A 183 -5.78 -10.11 6.08
C GLN A 183 -4.48 -10.90 5.83
N GLY A 184 -4.41 -12.08 6.43
CA GLY A 184 -3.24 -12.97 6.41
C GLY A 184 -3.46 -14.27 5.63
N GLU A 185 -4.59 -14.42 4.93
CA GLU A 185 -4.96 -15.68 4.25
C GLU A 185 -3.82 -16.20 3.35
N GLY A 186 -3.44 -17.46 3.56
CA GLY A 186 -2.66 -18.23 2.58
C GLY A 186 -1.14 -18.17 2.67
N ILE A 187 -0.53 -17.52 3.68
CA ILE A 187 0.93 -17.56 3.87
C ILE A 187 1.31 -18.35 5.13
N PRO A 188 1.79 -19.61 4.99
CA PRO A 188 2.30 -20.39 6.12
C PRO A 188 3.45 -19.66 6.83
N GLY A 189 3.33 -19.52 8.15
CA GLY A 189 4.38 -18.93 9.00
C GLY A 189 4.46 -17.40 8.97
N TYR A 190 3.57 -16.71 8.24
CA TYR A 190 3.49 -15.25 8.30
C TYR A 190 3.09 -14.77 9.70
N GLN A 191 3.81 -13.78 10.20
CA GLN A 191 3.51 -13.06 11.43
C GLN A 191 3.18 -11.61 11.07
N PRO A 192 2.07 -11.04 11.60
CA PRO A 192 1.81 -9.63 11.43
C PRO A 192 2.97 -8.77 11.99
N PRO A 193 3.14 -7.53 11.48
CA PRO A 193 4.12 -6.60 12.03
C PRO A 193 3.97 -6.38 13.52
N HIS A 194 5.07 -6.04 14.20
CA HIS A 194 5.02 -5.72 15.61
C HIS A 194 4.24 -4.44 15.88
N MET A 195 3.41 -4.43 16.92
CA MET A 195 2.51 -3.32 17.23
C MET A 195 2.47 -3.07 18.73
N ALA A 196 2.59 -1.80 19.12
CA ALA A 196 2.37 -1.39 20.50
C ALA A 196 0.88 -1.47 20.85
N THR A 197 0.55 -2.05 22.00
CA THR A 197 -0.85 -2.26 22.40
C THR A 197 -1.50 -1.05 23.07
N GLY A 198 -0.71 -0.11 23.58
CA GLY A 198 -1.18 1.02 24.40
C GLY A 198 -2.02 2.07 23.67
N SER A 199 -1.99 2.08 22.34
CA SER A 199 -2.73 3.00 21.45
C SER A 199 -3.83 2.31 20.64
N LEU A 200 -3.85 0.98 20.57
CA LEU A 200 -4.81 0.23 19.76
C LEU A 200 -6.24 0.34 20.31
N GLU A 201 -7.14 0.82 19.46
CA GLU A 201 -8.57 1.01 19.70
C GLU A 201 -9.40 -0.05 18.95
N SER A 202 -8.94 -0.46 17.76
CA SER A 202 -9.56 -1.49 16.92
C SER A 202 -8.53 -2.40 16.26
N LEU A 203 -8.73 -3.72 16.37
CA LEU A 203 -7.88 -4.74 15.77
C LEU A 203 -8.71 -5.77 15.02
N THR A 204 -8.43 -5.92 13.73
CA THR A 204 -8.96 -6.99 12.87
C THR A 204 -7.81 -7.75 12.23
N LEU A 205 -7.67 -9.04 12.54
CA LEU A 205 -6.68 -9.92 11.94
C LEU A 205 -7.41 -11.13 11.35
N ASP A 206 -7.65 -11.11 10.05
CA ASP A 206 -8.42 -12.16 9.36
C ASP A 206 -7.48 -13.16 8.67
N GLY A 207 -7.87 -14.44 8.59
CA GLY A 207 -7.09 -15.45 7.87
C GLY A 207 -5.77 -15.88 8.49
N PHE A 208 -5.53 -15.59 9.78
CA PHE A 208 -4.32 -16.00 10.49
C PHE A 208 -4.48 -17.35 11.19
N TYR A 209 -3.42 -18.16 11.21
CA TYR A 209 -3.36 -19.34 12.08
C TYR A 209 -3.17 -18.92 13.54
N ASN A 210 -3.98 -19.49 14.46
CA ASN A 210 -4.17 -19.10 15.87
C ASN A 210 -2.90 -18.80 16.71
N TYR A 211 -1.73 -19.29 16.33
CA TYR A 211 -0.48 -19.12 17.08
C TYR A 211 0.44 -18.00 16.55
N HIS A 212 0.23 -17.53 15.32
CA HIS A 212 1.15 -16.58 14.67
C HIS A 212 0.76 -15.11 14.89
N SER A 213 -0.52 -14.82 15.17
CA SER A 213 -1.04 -13.46 15.33
C SER A 213 -0.59 -12.78 16.63
N TRP A 214 -0.39 -13.54 17.71
CA TRP A 214 -0.10 -12.98 19.03
C TRP A 214 1.37 -12.63 19.26
N ALA A 215 2.29 -13.27 18.50
CA ALA A 215 3.72 -12.95 18.56
C ALA A 215 3.99 -11.47 18.21
N SER A 216 3.14 -10.87 17.38
CA SER A 216 3.21 -9.46 16.99
C SER A 216 3.07 -8.45 18.13
N PHE A 217 2.59 -8.89 19.30
CA PHE A 217 2.39 -8.05 20.48
C PHE A 217 3.26 -8.45 21.68
N ALA A 218 4.00 -9.56 21.56
CA ALA A 218 4.88 -10.09 22.59
C ALA A 218 6.15 -10.65 21.93
N PRO A 219 6.96 -9.80 21.28
CA PRO A 219 8.08 -10.24 20.45
C PRO A 219 9.16 -10.98 21.25
N ASP A 220 9.32 -10.64 22.53
CA ASP A 220 10.31 -11.25 23.42
C ASP A 220 9.83 -12.59 24.03
N GLY A 221 8.61 -13.04 23.73
CA GLY A 221 8.05 -14.31 24.24
C GLY A 221 7.78 -14.36 25.75
N ASP A 222 8.12 -13.30 26.50
CA ASP A 222 8.07 -13.27 27.97
C ASP A 222 6.66 -12.97 28.52
N SER A 223 5.74 -12.44 27.70
CA SER A 223 4.40 -12.06 28.15
C SER A 223 3.40 -13.20 27.95
N ARG A 224 3.09 -13.92 29.03
CA ARG A 224 1.95 -14.88 29.07
C ARG A 224 0.59 -14.19 28.88
N ILE A 225 0.53 -12.88 29.09
CA ILE A 225 -0.66 -12.04 29.01
C ILE A 225 -0.28 -10.77 28.25
N VAL A 226 -1.03 -10.45 27.21
CA VAL A 226 -0.90 -9.19 26.46
C VAL A 226 -2.13 -8.34 26.76
N GLU A 227 -1.91 -7.12 27.25
CA GLU A 227 -2.99 -6.20 27.62
C GLU A 227 -3.20 -5.12 26.55
N PHE A 228 -4.48 -4.85 26.23
CA PHE A 228 -4.88 -3.81 25.29
C PHE A 228 -5.81 -2.81 25.99
N PRO A 229 -5.26 -1.80 26.69
CA PRO A 229 -6.02 -0.96 27.62
C PRO A 229 -7.08 -0.06 26.95
N LYS A 230 -7.01 0.14 25.63
CA LYS A 230 -7.92 1.00 24.85
C LYS A 230 -8.74 0.24 23.81
N LEU A 231 -8.58 -1.08 23.72
CA LEU A 231 -9.24 -1.86 22.66
C LEU A 231 -10.74 -1.94 22.90
N THR A 232 -11.50 -1.49 21.91
CA THR A 232 -12.97 -1.51 21.93
C THR A 232 -13.55 -2.38 20.82
N GLY A 233 -12.77 -2.67 19.77
CA GLY A 233 -13.13 -3.57 18.69
C GLY A 233 -12.07 -4.64 18.46
N LEU A 234 -12.48 -5.91 18.47
CA LEU A 234 -11.62 -7.06 18.17
C LEU A 234 -12.35 -8.01 17.22
N SER A 235 -11.67 -8.38 16.14
CA SER A 235 -12.05 -9.45 15.23
C SER A 235 -10.81 -10.26 14.86
N VAL A 236 -10.83 -11.56 15.10
CA VAL A 236 -9.73 -12.50 14.87
C VAL A 236 -10.27 -13.82 14.35
#